data_AF-A0A6G2W2A7-F1
#
_entry.id   AF-A0A6G2W2A7-F1
#
_cell.length_a   1.000
_cell.length_b   1.000
_cell.length_c   1.000
_cell.angle_alpha   90.00
_cell.angle_beta   90.00
_cell.angle_gamma   90.00
#
_symmetry.space_group_name_H-M   'P 1'
#
loop_
_entity.id
_entity.type
_entity.pdbx_description
1 polymer ?
#
loop_
_entity_poly.entity_id
_entity_poly.type
_entity_poly.pdbx_seq_one_letter_code
_entity_poly.pdbx_strand_id
1 'polypeptide(L)'
;ARAAGATRTAPAALPGGGDLGPNVIVFDPSTPGIQAKLDQVFHQQESAQFGTGRYALFFKPGTYSGLNAQIGFYTSIAGLGLSPDDTTINGDVTVDAGWFNGNATQNFWRSAENLALVPVSGTNRWAVAQAAPFRRMHVRGGLNLAPSGYGWASGGYIADSRVDGQVGPYSQQQWYTRDSVIGGWLNGVWNMVFSGVQGAPAQSFPNPPYTTLDTTPVSREKPFLYVSGSEFRVFLPEKRTGARGVTWGSGTPRGTSLPLSQFYVARPGVSAATLNQALAQGLHLLLTPGIYHVDQPIQVNRAGTVVLGLGYATLVPDNGTTVLKV
;
A
#
# COMPACT_ATOMS: atom_id res chain seq x y z
N ALA A 1 39.67 -25.62 41.83
CA ALA A 1 39.37 -25.49 40.39
C ALA A 1 38.67 -24.15 40.16
N ARG A 2 39.30 -23.21 39.45
CA ARG A 2 38.66 -21.92 39.09
C ARG A 2 37.76 -22.18 37.88
N ALA A 3 36.46 -21.92 38.03
CA ALA A 3 35.50 -21.97 36.92
C ALA A 3 35.87 -20.90 35.89
N ALA A 4 36.19 -21.33 34.67
CA ALA A 4 36.39 -20.43 33.54
C ALA A 4 35.06 -19.75 33.23
N GLY A 5 35.01 -18.42 33.37
CA GLY A 5 33.86 -17.62 32.98
C GLY A 5 33.64 -17.75 31.47
N ALA A 6 32.46 -18.22 31.07
CA ALA A 6 32.04 -18.21 29.68
C ALA A 6 31.97 -16.75 29.22
N THR A 7 32.93 -16.32 28.40
CA THR A 7 32.88 -15.05 27.69
C THR A 7 31.68 -15.09 26.75
N ARG A 8 30.59 -14.40 27.15
CA ARG A 8 29.41 -14.20 26.31
C ARG A 8 29.83 -13.28 25.16
N THR A 9 30.17 -13.86 24.01
CA THR A 9 30.44 -13.11 22.78
C THR A 9 29.22 -12.27 22.44
N ALA A 10 29.42 -10.96 22.26
CA ALA A 10 28.36 -10.07 21.82
C ALA A 10 27.81 -10.57 20.46
N PRO A 11 26.48 -10.52 20.24
CA PRO A 11 25.91 -10.87 18.94
C PRO A 11 26.59 -10.05 17.83
N ALA A 12 26.90 -10.70 16.71
CA ALA A 12 27.45 -9.99 15.56
C ALA A 12 26.47 -8.92 15.06
N ALA A 13 26.99 -7.74 14.72
CA ALA A 13 26.17 -6.63 14.25
C ALA A 13 25.45 -7.02 12.94
N LEU A 14 24.12 -6.88 12.92
CA LEU A 14 23.33 -7.11 11.72
C LEU A 14 23.55 -5.99 10.69
N PRO A 15 23.77 -6.31 9.40
CA PRO A 15 23.89 -5.30 8.35
C PRO A 15 22.52 -4.71 8.02
N GLY A 16 22.51 -3.46 7.57
CA GLY A 16 21.34 -2.85 6.92
C GLY A 16 21.44 -2.96 5.40
N GLY A 17 20.30 -2.88 4.72
CA GLY A 17 20.18 -3.07 3.27
C GLY A 17 20.15 -4.53 2.84
N GLY A 18 20.34 -4.76 1.54
CA GLY A 18 20.32 -6.09 0.93
C GLY A 18 19.21 -6.25 -0.11
N ASP A 19 19.20 -7.43 -0.74
CA ASP A 19 18.18 -7.80 -1.72
C ASP A 19 16.79 -7.93 -1.06
N LEU A 20 15.74 -7.58 -1.81
CA LEU A 20 14.35 -7.55 -1.31
C LEU A 20 13.65 -8.92 -1.37
N GLY A 21 14.35 -9.95 -1.82
CA GLY A 21 13.83 -11.31 -1.90
C GLY A 21 12.95 -11.57 -3.12
N PRO A 22 12.64 -12.85 -3.38
CA PRO A 22 12.03 -13.30 -4.65
C PRO A 22 10.57 -12.84 -4.85
N ASN A 23 9.89 -12.48 -3.77
CA ASN A 23 8.49 -12.08 -3.80
C ASN A 23 8.30 -10.57 -4.06
N VAL A 24 9.41 -9.84 -4.17
CA VAL A 24 9.44 -8.45 -4.63
C VAL A 24 9.85 -8.46 -6.10
N ILE A 25 8.86 -8.23 -6.97
CA ILE A 25 9.04 -8.24 -8.41
C ILE A 25 9.14 -6.80 -8.87
N VAL A 26 10.30 -6.42 -9.41
CA VAL A 26 10.58 -5.05 -9.86
C VAL A 26 10.65 -5.01 -11.37
N PHE A 27 9.81 -4.18 -11.97
CA PHE A 27 9.77 -3.92 -13.41
C PHE A 27 10.37 -2.55 -13.72
N ASP A 28 11.06 -2.44 -14.83
CA ASP A 28 11.37 -1.16 -15.51
C ASP A 28 10.69 -1.11 -16.87
N PRO A 29 10.62 0.05 -17.55
CA PRO A 29 9.92 0.18 -18.83
C PRO A 29 10.44 -0.74 -19.95
N SER A 30 11.67 -1.26 -19.82
CA SER A 30 12.30 -2.16 -20.78
C SER A 30 12.12 -3.65 -20.44
N THR A 31 11.56 -3.96 -19.27
CA THR A 31 11.39 -5.35 -18.84
C THR A 31 10.42 -6.07 -19.78
N PRO A 32 10.82 -7.18 -20.44
CA PRO A 32 9.94 -7.92 -21.32
C PRO A 32 8.91 -8.73 -20.52
N GLY A 33 7.73 -8.96 -21.11
CA GLY A 33 6.74 -9.90 -20.55
C GLY A 33 6.07 -9.44 -19.24
N ILE A 34 6.02 -8.13 -18.95
CA ILE A 34 5.40 -7.58 -17.73
C ILE A 34 3.96 -8.10 -17.57
N GLN A 35 3.12 -7.99 -18.60
CA GLN A 35 1.73 -8.45 -18.53
C GLN A 35 1.63 -9.93 -18.17
N ALA A 36 2.42 -10.79 -18.82
CA ALA A 36 2.41 -12.23 -18.52
C ALA A 36 2.81 -12.52 -17.06
N LYS A 37 3.72 -11.73 -16.49
CA LYS A 37 4.10 -11.87 -15.08
C LYS A 37 2.99 -11.39 -14.13
N LEU A 38 2.32 -10.29 -14.47
CA LEU A 38 1.15 -9.79 -13.75
C LEU A 38 0.04 -10.85 -13.74
N ASP A 39 -0.28 -11.42 -14.90
CA ASP A 39 -1.30 -12.47 -15.06
C ASP A 39 -0.94 -13.72 -14.26
N GLN A 40 0.34 -14.13 -14.28
CA GLN A 40 0.80 -15.27 -13.50
C GLN A 40 0.53 -15.08 -11.99
N VAL A 41 0.89 -13.91 -11.44
CA VAL A 41 0.67 -13.62 -10.02
C VAL A 41 -0.83 -13.53 -9.73
N PHE A 42 -1.61 -12.90 -10.61
CA PHE A 42 -3.06 -12.81 -10.46
C PHE A 42 -3.71 -14.20 -10.41
N HIS A 43 -3.41 -15.09 -11.34
CA HIS A 43 -3.98 -16.44 -11.36
C HIS A 43 -3.67 -17.25 -10.10
N GLN A 44 -2.50 -17.04 -9.49
CA GLN A 44 -2.15 -17.66 -8.21
C GLN A 44 -2.95 -17.07 -7.05
N GLN A 45 -3.23 -15.77 -7.10
CA GLN A 45 -3.73 -15.01 -5.95
C GLN A 45 -5.23 -14.66 -6.03
N GLU A 46 -5.89 -14.83 -7.17
CA GLU A 46 -7.27 -14.38 -7.41
C GLU A 46 -8.24 -14.94 -6.36
N SER A 47 -8.19 -16.25 -6.14
CA SER A 47 -9.07 -16.99 -5.21
C SER A 47 -8.35 -17.44 -3.93
N ALA A 48 -7.11 -16.99 -3.71
CA ALA A 48 -6.25 -17.44 -2.61
C ALA A 48 -6.52 -16.70 -1.29
N GLN A 49 -7.77 -16.60 -0.87
CA GLN A 49 -8.20 -15.78 0.28
C GLN A 49 -7.43 -16.10 1.57
N PHE A 50 -7.16 -17.38 1.84
CA PHE A 50 -6.36 -17.82 3.00
C PHE A 50 -5.04 -18.48 2.58
N GLY A 51 -4.57 -18.18 1.36
CA GLY A 51 -3.30 -18.68 0.85
C GLY A 51 -2.09 -18.01 1.50
N THR A 52 -0.94 -18.66 1.35
CA THR A 52 0.34 -18.19 1.92
C THR A 52 1.13 -17.30 0.98
N GLY A 53 0.74 -17.21 -0.30
CA GLY A 53 1.38 -16.34 -1.29
C GLY A 53 1.30 -14.86 -0.89
N ARG A 54 2.41 -14.14 -1.06
CA ARG A 54 2.58 -12.72 -0.74
C ARG A 54 3.44 -12.10 -1.84
N TYR A 55 2.98 -11.02 -2.47
CA TYR A 55 3.70 -10.41 -3.61
C TYR A 55 3.70 -8.88 -3.52
N ALA A 56 4.85 -8.28 -3.86
CA ALA A 56 4.96 -6.86 -4.14
C ALA A 56 5.40 -6.66 -5.59
N LEU A 57 4.59 -5.93 -6.36
CA LEU A 57 4.79 -5.61 -7.77
C LEU A 57 5.20 -4.14 -7.86
N PHE A 58 6.47 -3.87 -8.11
CA PHE A 58 7.02 -2.53 -8.17
C PHE A 58 7.37 -2.12 -9.58
N PHE A 59 7.08 -0.87 -9.91
CA PHE A 59 7.36 -0.27 -11.20
C PHE A 59 8.34 0.87 -11.00
N LYS A 60 9.52 0.80 -11.62
CA LYS A 60 10.48 1.92 -11.63
C LYS A 60 9.87 3.15 -12.32
N PRO A 61 10.42 4.36 -12.09
CA PRO A 61 10.03 5.54 -12.84
C PRO A 61 10.10 5.32 -14.36
N GLY A 62 9.08 5.79 -15.06
CA GLY A 62 8.89 5.62 -16.50
C GLY A 62 7.44 5.40 -16.89
N THR A 63 7.23 5.13 -18.17
CA THR A 63 5.91 4.91 -18.76
C THR A 63 5.78 3.49 -19.24
N TYR A 64 4.67 2.85 -18.88
CA TYR A 64 4.31 1.49 -19.25
C TYR A 64 3.01 1.56 -20.06
N SER A 65 2.85 0.73 -21.09
CA SER A 65 1.67 0.78 -21.96
C SER A 65 1.09 -0.61 -22.21
N GLY A 66 -0.23 -0.67 -22.40
CA GLY A 66 -0.94 -1.90 -22.74
C GLY A 66 -1.03 -2.89 -21.58
N LEU A 67 -0.97 -2.41 -20.34
CA LEU A 67 -1.07 -3.25 -19.15
C LEU A 67 -2.49 -3.22 -18.56
N ASN A 68 -2.99 -4.38 -18.16
CA ASN A 68 -4.10 -4.50 -17.23
C ASN A 68 -3.63 -5.35 -16.04
N ALA A 69 -3.19 -4.68 -14.99
CA ALA A 69 -2.70 -5.33 -13.79
C ALA A 69 -3.89 -5.72 -12.89
N GLN A 70 -4.39 -6.94 -13.06
CA GLN A 70 -5.40 -7.49 -12.16
C GLN A 70 -4.76 -7.88 -10.82
N ILE A 71 -5.31 -7.39 -9.70
CA ILE A 71 -4.70 -7.56 -8.39
C ILE A 71 -5.51 -8.52 -7.54
N GLY A 72 -4.94 -9.70 -7.26
CA GLY A 72 -5.52 -10.74 -6.40
C GLY A 72 -5.27 -10.49 -4.91
N PHE A 73 -5.54 -11.50 -4.08
CA PHE A 73 -5.24 -11.46 -2.65
C PHE A 73 -3.74 -11.27 -2.37
N TYR A 74 -3.44 -10.66 -1.23
CA TYR A 74 -2.09 -10.43 -0.69
C TYR A 74 -1.06 -9.90 -1.70
N THR A 75 -1.51 -9.00 -2.57
CA THR A 75 -0.70 -8.40 -3.62
C THR A 75 -0.71 -6.88 -3.46
N SER A 76 0.47 -6.28 -3.34
CA SER A 76 0.64 -4.83 -3.40
C SER A 76 1.24 -4.45 -4.74
N ILE A 77 0.65 -3.48 -5.44
CA ILE A 77 1.23 -2.87 -6.64
C ILE A 77 1.59 -1.41 -6.36
N ALA A 78 2.79 -0.98 -6.76
CA ALA A 78 3.21 0.40 -6.53
C ALA A 78 4.28 0.91 -7.50
N GLY A 79 4.33 2.22 -7.68
CA GLY A 79 5.41 2.92 -8.38
C GLY A 79 6.55 3.28 -7.42
N LEU A 80 7.78 3.26 -7.94
CA LEU A 80 9.02 3.58 -7.22
C LEU A 80 9.50 5.00 -7.50
N GLY A 81 8.65 5.87 -8.05
CA GLY A 81 8.90 7.31 -8.14
C GLY A 81 8.78 8.03 -6.81
N LEU A 82 9.18 9.29 -6.76
CA LEU A 82 8.87 10.13 -5.61
C LEU A 82 7.48 10.74 -5.74
N SER A 83 6.97 10.92 -6.96
CA SER A 83 5.61 11.34 -7.31
C SER A 83 4.87 10.22 -8.05
N PRO A 84 3.52 10.14 -7.99
CA PRO A 84 2.76 9.18 -8.78
C PRO A 84 3.01 9.32 -10.28
N ASP A 85 3.19 10.56 -10.76
CA ASP A 85 3.41 10.84 -12.18
C ASP A 85 4.78 10.39 -12.71
N ASP A 86 5.74 10.09 -11.82
CA ASP A 86 7.02 9.52 -12.22
C ASP A 86 6.87 8.10 -12.76
N THR A 87 5.78 7.40 -12.40
CA THR A 87 5.48 6.03 -12.84
C THR A 87 4.07 5.97 -13.42
N THR A 88 3.96 6.09 -14.74
CA THR A 88 2.68 6.11 -15.45
C THR A 88 2.39 4.77 -16.13
N ILE A 89 1.19 4.24 -15.93
CA ILE A 89 0.65 3.09 -16.66
C ILE A 89 -0.45 3.59 -17.61
N ASN A 90 -0.22 3.53 -18.92
CA ASN A 90 -1.24 3.64 -19.96
C ASN A 90 -1.98 2.30 -20.04
N GLY A 91 -2.96 2.16 -19.17
CA GLY A 91 -3.54 0.90 -18.78
C GLY A 91 -4.24 1.00 -17.43
N ASP A 92 -4.53 -0.17 -16.87
CA ASP A 92 -5.40 -0.29 -15.71
C ASP A 92 -4.71 -1.05 -14.58
N VAL A 93 -5.07 -0.70 -13.35
CA VAL A 93 -4.77 -1.46 -12.13
C VAL A 93 -6.10 -1.86 -11.52
N THR A 94 -6.47 -3.11 -11.76
CA THR A 94 -7.86 -3.56 -11.68
C THR A 94 -8.09 -4.49 -10.50
N VAL A 95 -9.20 -4.27 -9.80
CA VAL A 95 -9.85 -5.31 -8.99
C VAL A 95 -11.28 -5.44 -9.48
N ASP A 96 -11.70 -6.66 -9.76
CA ASP A 96 -13.10 -7.03 -10.01
C ASP A 96 -13.45 -8.28 -9.17
N ALA A 97 -14.67 -8.80 -9.30
CA ALA A 97 -15.19 -9.87 -8.47
C ALA A 97 -15.55 -11.16 -9.24
N GLY A 98 -14.87 -11.44 -10.36
CA GLY A 98 -15.12 -12.63 -11.18
C GLY A 98 -15.08 -13.93 -10.38
N TRP A 99 -14.06 -14.11 -9.55
CA TRP A 99 -13.87 -15.29 -8.69
C TRP A 99 -15.04 -15.59 -7.74
N PHE A 100 -15.83 -14.58 -7.39
CA PHE A 100 -16.97 -14.70 -6.49
C PHE A 100 -18.27 -14.17 -7.12
N ASN A 101 -18.46 -14.45 -8.42
CA ASN A 101 -19.70 -14.19 -9.17
C ASN A 101 -20.19 -12.74 -9.08
N GLY A 102 -19.28 -11.76 -9.17
CA GLY A 102 -19.61 -10.34 -9.10
C GLY A 102 -19.82 -9.79 -7.68
N ASN A 103 -19.66 -10.62 -6.64
CA ASN A 103 -19.75 -10.18 -5.25
C ASN A 103 -18.36 -9.76 -4.73
N ALA A 104 -18.14 -8.46 -4.54
CA ALA A 104 -16.88 -7.89 -4.10
C ALA A 104 -16.70 -7.88 -2.57
N THR A 105 -17.66 -8.40 -1.78
CA THR A 105 -17.61 -8.36 -0.30
C THR A 105 -16.43 -9.08 0.32
N GLN A 106 -15.68 -9.87 -0.46
CA GLN A 106 -14.49 -10.61 -0.01
C GLN A 106 -13.19 -10.17 -0.68
N ASN A 107 -13.20 -9.08 -1.45
CA ASN A 107 -12.02 -8.54 -2.12
C ASN A 107 -11.11 -7.78 -1.14
N PHE A 108 -10.46 -8.55 -0.25
CA PHE A 108 -9.60 -8.06 0.81
C PHE A 108 -8.12 -8.02 0.42
N TRP A 109 -7.32 -7.45 1.32
CA TRP A 109 -5.87 -7.62 1.43
C TRP A 109 -5.10 -7.42 0.13
N ARG A 110 -5.26 -6.26 -0.52
CA ARG A 110 -4.48 -5.83 -1.69
C ARG A 110 -4.32 -4.32 -1.73
N SER A 111 -3.29 -3.77 -2.36
CA SER A 111 -3.09 -2.31 -2.34
C SER A 111 -2.56 -1.76 -3.64
N ALA A 112 -2.91 -0.52 -3.96
CA ALA A 112 -2.31 0.28 -5.01
C ALA A 112 -1.69 1.55 -4.42
N GLU A 113 -0.44 1.87 -4.79
CA GLU A 113 0.27 3.04 -4.27
C GLU A 113 1.19 3.73 -5.29
N ASN A 114 1.20 5.07 -5.30
CA ASN A 114 2.23 5.88 -5.98
C ASN A 114 2.37 5.61 -7.49
N LEU A 115 1.24 5.55 -8.19
CA LEU A 115 1.17 5.35 -9.64
C LEU A 115 0.24 6.38 -10.29
N ALA A 116 0.57 6.78 -11.51
CA ALA A 116 -0.38 7.42 -12.41
C ALA A 116 -0.98 6.39 -13.37
N LEU A 117 -2.30 6.46 -13.57
CA LEU A 117 -3.06 5.58 -14.46
C LEU A 117 -3.72 6.42 -15.56
N VAL A 118 -3.59 5.95 -16.80
CA VAL A 118 -4.38 6.42 -17.95
C VAL A 118 -5.23 5.21 -18.39
N PRO A 119 -6.42 5.03 -17.79
CA PRO A 119 -7.22 3.82 -17.98
C PRO A 119 -7.67 3.68 -19.44
N VAL A 120 -7.63 2.47 -20.01
CA VAL A 120 -7.88 2.29 -21.45
C VAL A 120 -9.27 2.73 -21.91
N SER A 121 -10.26 2.61 -21.01
CA SER A 121 -11.65 3.02 -21.27
C SER A 121 -11.99 4.40 -20.69
N GLY A 122 -10.99 5.12 -20.17
CA GLY A 122 -11.16 6.37 -19.44
C GLY A 122 -11.63 6.20 -17.99
N THR A 123 -11.89 4.97 -17.51
CA THR A 123 -12.23 4.68 -16.10
C THR A 123 -11.51 3.44 -15.59
N ASN A 124 -10.76 3.56 -14.50
CA ASN A 124 -10.15 2.42 -13.80
C ASN A 124 -11.17 1.76 -12.85
N ARG A 125 -11.12 0.44 -12.65
CA ARG A 125 -11.96 -0.26 -11.65
C ARG A 125 -11.16 -0.74 -10.45
N TRP A 126 -11.56 -0.34 -9.24
CA TRP A 126 -11.01 -0.81 -7.97
C TRP A 126 -12.13 -1.36 -7.08
N ALA A 127 -12.73 -2.48 -7.49
CA ALA A 127 -13.88 -3.09 -6.83
C ALA A 127 -13.50 -3.90 -5.58
N VAL A 128 -13.19 -3.19 -4.50
CA VAL A 128 -12.66 -3.79 -3.26
C VAL A 128 -13.65 -3.77 -2.10
N ALA A 129 -13.33 -4.55 -1.06
CA ALA A 129 -13.93 -4.43 0.27
C ALA A 129 -12.88 -3.86 1.28
N GLN A 130 -12.87 -4.34 2.51
CA GLN A 130 -11.95 -3.86 3.56
C GLN A 130 -10.48 -4.24 3.30
N ALA A 131 -9.57 -3.56 4.00
CA ALA A 131 -8.12 -3.80 3.95
C ALA A 131 -7.49 -3.70 2.54
N ALA A 132 -8.07 -2.84 1.69
CA ALA A 132 -7.63 -2.66 0.31
C ALA A 132 -7.34 -1.18 -0.07
N PRO A 133 -6.29 -0.57 0.50
CA PRO A 133 -6.05 0.86 0.38
C PRO A 133 -5.62 1.28 -1.03
N PHE A 134 -6.12 2.45 -1.45
CA PHE A 134 -5.74 3.12 -2.69
C PHE A 134 -5.09 4.47 -2.34
N ARG A 135 -3.75 4.52 -2.32
CA ARG A 135 -3.00 5.66 -1.75
C ARG A 135 -2.14 6.33 -2.80
N ARG A 136 -2.06 7.66 -2.78
CA ARG A 136 -1.05 8.37 -3.59
C ARG A 136 -1.17 8.02 -5.08
N MET A 137 -2.38 7.96 -5.60
CA MET A 137 -2.63 7.58 -6.99
C MET A 137 -3.03 8.81 -7.81
N HIS A 138 -2.67 8.83 -9.09
CA HIS A 138 -3.17 9.81 -10.05
C HIS A 138 -3.95 9.10 -11.14
N VAL A 139 -5.28 9.10 -11.05
CA VAL A 139 -6.14 8.51 -12.09
C VAL A 139 -6.51 9.62 -13.07
N ARG A 140 -5.93 9.58 -14.27
CA ARG A 140 -6.22 10.49 -15.38
C ARG A 140 -7.47 10.03 -16.13
N GLY A 141 -8.59 10.04 -15.40
CA GLY A 141 -9.87 9.49 -15.81
C GLY A 141 -10.81 9.30 -14.63
N GLY A 142 -11.88 8.52 -14.82
CA GLY A 142 -12.79 8.12 -13.75
C GLY A 142 -12.26 6.96 -12.90
N LEU A 143 -12.86 6.77 -11.73
CA LEU A 143 -12.58 5.63 -10.85
C LEU A 143 -13.89 4.94 -10.44
N ASN A 144 -14.11 3.72 -10.92
CA ASN A 144 -15.24 2.88 -10.54
C ASN A 144 -14.87 2.00 -9.34
N LEU A 145 -15.68 2.03 -8.28
CA LEU A 145 -15.43 1.25 -7.06
C LEU A 145 -16.34 0.03 -6.93
N ALA A 146 -17.26 -0.19 -7.87
CA ALA A 146 -18.14 -1.34 -7.89
C ALA A 146 -17.63 -2.44 -8.83
N PRO A 147 -17.92 -3.72 -8.52
CA PRO A 147 -17.65 -4.80 -9.45
C PRO A 147 -18.52 -4.68 -10.71
N SER A 148 -18.12 -5.37 -11.78
CA SER A 148 -18.99 -5.51 -12.94
C SER A 148 -20.37 -6.05 -12.53
N GLY A 149 -21.44 -5.41 -13.00
CA GLY A 149 -22.81 -5.78 -12.64
C GLY A 149 -23.34 -5.20 -11.32
N TYR A 150 -22.58 -4.36 -10.61
CA TYR A 150 -23.01 -3.68 -9.38
C TYR A 150 -23.43 -4.62 -8.25
N GLY A 151 -22.78 -5.79 -8.15
CA GLY A 151 -22.93 -6.71 -7.03
C GLY A 151 -22.52 -6.08 -5.69
N TRP A 152 -22.72 -6.82 -4.61
CA TRP A 152 -22.42 -6.33 -3.26
C TRP A 152 -20.95 -5.95 -3.10
N ALA A 153 -20.71 -4.80 -2.46
CA ALA A 153 -19.38 -4.29 -2.18
C ALA A 153 -19.37 -3.49 -0.87
N SER A 154 -18.29 -3.62 -0.08
CA SER A 154 -18.19 -3.05 1.28
C SER A 154 -16.79 -2.47 1.54
N GLY A 155 -16.36 -1.59 0.64
CA GLY A 155 -15.14 -0.79 0.77
C GLY A 155 -15.33 0.37 1.76
N GLY A 156 -14.47 1.37 1.76
CA GLY A 156 -13.18 1.43 1.10
C GLY A 156 -12.39 2.65 1.58
N TYR A 157 -11.14 2.76 1.13
CA TYR A 157 -10.22 3.78 1.61
C TYR A 157 -9.40 4.39 0.46
N ILE A 158 -9.54 5.69 0.25
CA ILE A 158 -8.69 6.50 -0.64
C ILE A 158 -7.98 7.58 0.19
N ALA A 159 -6.69 7.76 -0.03
CA ALA A 159 -5.95 8.87 0.57
C ALA A 159 -4.84 9.41 -0.34
N ASP A 160 -4.57 10.71 -0.23
CA ASP A 160 -3.48 11.37 -0.94
C ASP A 160 -3.56 11.20 -2.47
N SER A 161 -4.75 11.03 -3.03
CA SER A 161 -4.94 10.68 -4.44
C SER A 161 -5.59 11.80 -5.24
N ARG A 162 -5.31 11.83 -6.54
CA ARG A 162 -5.99 12.64 -7.52
C ARG A 162 -6.77 11.73 -8.47
N VAL A 163 -8.06 12.00 -8.64
CA VAL A 163 -8.89 11.41 -9.70
C VAL A 163 -9.42 12.56 -10.53
N ASP A 164 -8.94 12.70 -11.77
CA ASP A 164 -9.30 13.84 -12.62
C ASP A 164 -10.78 13.83 -12.99
N GLY A 165 -11.35 12.63 -13.17
CA GLY A 165 -12.76 12.42 -13.45
C GLY A 165 -13.62 12.20 -12.20
N GLN A 166 -14.77 11.57 -12.43
CA GLN A 166 -15.71 11.22 -11.37
C GLN A 166 -15.32 9.90 -10.70
N VAL A 167 -15.42 9.86 -9.38
CA VAL A 167 -15.42 8.61 -8.61
C VAL A 167 -16.85 8.07 -8.54
N GLY A 168 -17.04 6.82 -8.95
CA GLY A 168 -18.33 6.12 -9.01
C GLY A 168 -18.40 4.95 -8.04
N PRO A 169 -19.04 5.11 -6.85
CA PRO A 169 -19.18 4.01 -5.89
C PRO A 169 -20.25 2.99 -6.27
N TYR A 170 -21.32 3.44 -6.93
CA TYR A 170 -22.49 2.63 -7.31
C TYR A 170 -23.06 1.82 -6.14
N SER A 171 -22.82 0.51 -6.08
CA SER A 171 -23.32 -0.41 -5.05
C SER A 171 -22.49 -0.43 -3.76
N GLN A 172 -21.38 0.29 -3.70
CA GLN A 172 -20.55 0.37 -2.49
C GLN A 172 -21.34 0.91 -1.30
N GLN A 173 -21.40 0.13 -0.22
CA GLN A 173 -22.16 0.46 0.98
C GLN A 173 -21.65 1.74 1.66
N GLN A 174 -20.34 1.84 1.84
CA GLN A 174 -19.68 2.97 2.48
C GLN A 174 -18.31 3.27 1.87
N TRP A 175 -17.75 4.43 2.18
CA TRP A 175 -16.38 4.78 1.79
C TRP A 175 -15.78 5.88 2.66
N TYR A 176 -14.46 5.87 2.84
CA TYR A 176 -13.71 7.00 3.40
C TYR A 176 -12.65 7.51 2.42
N THR A 177 -12.71 8.80 2.12
CA THR A 177 -11.70 9.49 1.29
C THR A 177 -11.12 10.65 2.08
N ARG A 178 -9.78 10.75 2.13
CA ARG A 178 -9.13 11.90 2.76
C ARG A 178 -8.05 12.54 1.92
N ASP A 179 -7.81 13.82 2.16
CA ASP A 179 -6.64 14.56 1.65
C ASP A 179 -6.38 14.34 0.16
N SER A 180 -7.44 14.46 -0.65
CA SER A 180 -7.45 14.04 -2.05
C SER A 180 -8.07 15.13 -2.94
N VAL A 181 -7.93 14.97 -4.25
CA VAL A 181 -8.57 15.82 -5.25
C VAL A 181 -9.39 14.91 -6.16
N ILE A 182 -10.68 15.19 -6.32
CA ILE A 182 -11.56 14.42 -7.23
C ILE A 182 -12.30 15.38 -8.15
N GLY A 183 -12.52 15.00 -9.41
CA GLY A 183 -13.35 15.78 -10.34
C GLY A 183 -14.83 15.78 -9.93
N GLY A 184 -15.28 14.72 -9.25
CA GLY A 184 -16.60 14.65 -8.62
C GLY A 184 -16.86 13.29 -7.98
N TRP A 185 -18.02 13.17 -7.33
CA TRP A 185 -18.47 11.95 -6.68
C TRP A 185 -19.90 11.61 -7.11
N LEU A 186 -20.13 10.39 -7.59
CA LEU A 186 -21.38 10.02 -8.26
C LEU A 186 -22.57 9.85 -7.30
N ASN A 187 -22.45 9.01 -6.28
CA ASN A 187 -23.57 8.64 -5.41
C ASN A 187 -23.12 8.22 -4.00
N GLY A 188 -24.07 8.12 -3.06
CA GLY A 188 -23.87 7.54 -1.72
C GLY A 188 -24.96 6.51 -1.41
N VAL A 189 -24.57 5.38 -0.80
CA VAL A 189 -25.49 4.30 -0.41
C VAL A 189 -25.86 4.43 1.07
N TRP A 190 -24.94 4.14 1.99
CA TRP A 190 -25.20 4.25 3.43
C TRP A 190 -24.34 5.31 4.12
N ASN A 191 -23.04 5.40 3.81
CA ASN A 191 -22.15 6.37 4.47
C ASN A 191 -20.91 6.69 3.61
N MET A 192 -20.87 7.88 2.99
CA MET A 192 -19.66 8.34 2.30
C MET A 192 -19.04 9.51 3.07
N VAL A 193 -17.82 9.30 3.56
CA VAL A 193 -17.12 10.26 4.42
C VAL A 193 -15.92 10.87 3.70
N PHE A 194 -15.81 12.19 3.80
CA PHE A 194 -14.75 12.99 3.20
C PHE A 194 -14.11 13.89 4.25
N SER A 195 -12.79 13.97 4.26
CA SER A 195 -12.07 14.99 5.04
C SER A 195 -10.87 15.53 4.27
N GLY A 196 -10.77 16.85 4.10
CA GLY A 196 -9.67 17.41 3.31
C GLY A 196 -9.75 17.09 1.81
N VAL A 197 -10.94 16.82 1.27
CA VAL A 197 -11.10 16.42 -0.13
C VAL A 197 -11.57 17.59 -0.98
N GLN A 198 -10.76 17.99 -1.96
CA GLN A 198 -11.15 18.97 -2.98
C GLN A 198 -12.05 18.27 -4.01
N GLY A 199 -13.20 18.88 -4.32
CA GLY A 199 -14.20 18.31 -5.21
C GLY A 199 -15.16 17.30 -4.56
N ALA A 200 -15.07 17.09 -3.24
CA ALA A 200 -16.08 16.33 -2.51
C ALA A 200 -17.46 17.02 -2.53
N PRO A 201 -18.56 16.25 -2.51
CA PRO A 201 -19.89 16.83 -2.36
C PRO A 201 -20.02 17.54 -1.00
N ALA A 202 -20.86 18.58 -0.94
CA ALA A 202 -21.14 19.27 0.32
C ALA A 202 -21.77 18.31 1.35
N GLN A 203 -21.62 18.65 2.64
CA GLN A 203 -22.29 17.96 3.73
C GLN A 203 -23.81 17.91 3.48
N SER A 204 -24.41 16.72 3.48
CA SER A 204 -25.84 16.56 3.18
C SER A 204 -26.53 15.41 3.91
N PHE A 205 -25.83 14.74 4.85
CA PHE A 205 -26.46 13.72 5.68
C PHE A 205 -27.74 14.29 6.36
N PRO A 206 -28.89 13.56 6.33
CA PRO A 206 -29.01 12.13 6.04
C PRO A 206 -29.17 11.74 4.57
N ASN A 207 -29.63 12.62 3.67
CA ASN A 207 -29.93 12.24 2.29
C ASN A 207 -29.52 13.33 1.25
N PRO A 208 -28.54 13.08 0.37
CA PRO A 208 -27.70 11.86 0.32
C PRO A 208 -26.78 11.75 1.54
N PRO A 209 -26.32 10.54 1.91
CA PRO A 209 -25.60 10.29 3.17
C PRO A 209 -24.11 10.68 3.07
N TYR A 210 -23.85 11.95 2.80
CA TYR A 210 -22.50 12.52 2.72
C TYR A 210 -22.12 13.21 4.02
N THR A 211 -21.01 12.77 4.60
CA THR A 211 -20.32 13.45 5.71
C THR A 211 -19.07 14.11 5.17
N THR A 212 -19.02 15.44 5.11
CA THR A 212 -17.93 16.18 4.46
C THR A 212 -17.32 17.19 5.41
N LEU A 213 -16.03 17.01 5.70
CA LEU A 213 -15.20 17.93 6.48
C LEU A 213 -14.21 18.63 5.55
N ASP A 214 -14.04 19.94 5.75
CA ASP A 214 -13.16 20.74 4.89
C ASP A 214 -11.69 20.30 4.98
N THR A 215 -11.25 19.85 6.16
CA THR A 215 -9.87 19.43 6.43
C THR A 215 -9.83 18.12 7.22
N THR A 216 -8.77 17.35 7.03
CA THR A 216 -8.36 16.34 8.02
C THR A 216 -7.57 17.04 9.13
N PRO A 217 -7.98 16.97 10.41
CA PRO A 217 -7.34 17.75 11.48
C PRO A 217 -5.83 17.52 11.59
N VAL A 218 -5.42 16.25 11.54
CA VAL A 218 -4.01 15.83 11.47
C VAL A 218 -3.90 14.59 10.59
N SER A 219 -2.98 14.60 9.66
CA SER A 219 -2.61 13.41 8.88
C SER A 219 -1.12 13.37 8.60
N ARG A 220 -0.59 12.17 8.37
CA ARG A 220 0.75 11.96 7.84
C ARG A 220 0.65 10.82 6.85
N GLU A 221 1.13 11.03 5.63
CA GLU A 221 1.06 9.97 4.63
C GLU A 221 1.99 8.81 4.98
N LYS A 222 1.62 7.62 4.49
CA LYS A 222 2.35 6.39 4.78
C LYS A 222 3.78 6.50 4.19
N PRO A 223 4.82 6.07 4.92
CA PRO A 223 6.13 5.83 4.31
C PRO A 223 6.06 4.87 3.13
N PHE A 224 6.84 5.10 2.08
CA PHE A 224 6.86 4.25 0.90
C PHE A 224 8.27 4.08 0.34
N LEU A 225 8.49 2.93 -0.32
CA LEU A 225 9.74 2.62 -1.01
C LEU A 225 9.76 3.35 -2.35
N TYR A 226 10.90 3.93 -2.71
CA TYR A 226 11.14 4.55 -4.01
C TYR A 226 12.60 4.33 -4.43
N VAL A 227 12.92 4.65 -5.69
CA VAL A 227 14.29 4.63 -6.21
C VAL A 227 14.81 6.04 -6.45
N SER A 228 16.04 6.29 -6.03
CA SER A 228 16.80 7.51 -6.31
C SER A 228 18.06 7.10 -7.05
N GLY A 229 18.10 7.29 -8.37
CA GLY A 229 19.13 6.69 -9.21
C GLY A 229 19.02 5.16 -9.18
N SER A 230 20.09 4.47 -8.77
CA SER A 230 20.11 3.02 -8.59
C SER A 230 19.76 2.55 -7.17
N GLU A 231 19.58 3.47 -6.22
CA GLU A 231 19.41 3.14 -4.81
C GLU A 231 17.95 3.10 -4.38
N PHE A 232 17.57 2.07 -3.63
CA PHE A 232 16.31 2.03 -2.89
C PHE A 232 16.38 2.93 -1.65
N ARG A 233 15.32 3.69 -1.43
CA ARG A 233 15.14 4.56 -0.27
C ARG A 233 13.69 4.48 0.21
N VAL A 234 13.48 4.82 1.48
CA VAL A 234 12.14 4.96 2.06
C VAL A 234 11.87 6.44 2.31
N PHE A 235 10.86 6.97 1.64
CA PHE A 235 10.40 8.34 1.85
C PHE A 235 9.48 8.39 3.07
N LEU A 236 9.69 9.37 3.95
CA LEU A 236 8.90 9.65 5.13
C LEU A 236 8.17 10.98 4.95
N PRO A 237 6.89 10.96 4.53
CA PRO A 237 6.11 12.17 4.37
C PRO A 237 6.02 12.99 5.66
N GLU A 238 6.08 14.32 5.53
CA GLU A 238 5.88 15.24 6.64
C GLU A 238 4.44 15.16 7.18
N LYS A 239 4.27 15.36 8.48
CA LYS A 239 2.95 15.49 9.11
C LYS A 239 2.30 16.80 8.65
N ARG A 240 1.01 16.75 8.31
CA ARG A 240 0.18 17.91 8.00
C ARG A 240 -0.88 18.10 9.09
N THR A 241 -1.20 19.35 9.38
CA THR A 241 -2.33 19.76 10.22
C THR A 241 -3.30 20.57 9.37
N GLY A 242 -4.61 20.37 9.54
CA GLY A 242 -5.62 20.97 8.66
C GLY A 242 -5.41 20.56 7.20
N ALA A 243 -5.10 19.29 6.97
CA ALA A 243 -4.73 18.79 5.65
C ALA A 243 -5.91 18.86 4.67
N ARG A 244 -5.63 19.30 3.44
CA ARG A 244 -6.58 19.36 2.34
C ARG A 244 -5.86 19.16 1.01
N GLY A 245 -6.37 18.28 0.16
CA GLY A 245 -5.75 17.89 -1.10
C GLY A 245 -4.47 17.05 -0.93
N VAL A 246 -3.87 16.71 -2.06
CA VAL A 246 -2.70 15.83 -2.16
C VAL A 246 -1.40 16.49 -1.64
N THR A 247 -0.45 15.67 -1.20
CA THR A 247 0.89 16.09 -0.74
C THR A 247 1.88 16.37 -1.88
N TRP A 248 1.56 15.94 -3.09
CA TRP A 248 2.48 15.86 -4.22
C TRP A 248 2.07 16.70 -5.44
N GLY A 249 0.95 17.42 -5.35
CA GLY A 249 0.40 18.22 -6.46
C GLY A 249 1.11 19.56 -6.72
N SER A 250 2.11 19.93 -5.91
CA SER A 250 2.83 21.21 -5.98
C SER A 250 4.35 21.02 -6.02
N GLY A 251 4.82 19.97 -6.70
CA GLY A 251 6.24 19.60 -6.79
C GLY A 251 6.65 18.52 -5.80
N THR A 252 7.92 18.50 -5.41
CA THR A 252 8.49 17.49 -4.50
C THR A 252 7.68 17.43 -3.19
N PRO A 253 7.16 16.25 -2.80
CA PRO A 253 6.47 16.11 -1.52
C PRO A 253 7.42 16.47 -0.36
N ARG A 254 6.89 17.12 0.68
CA ARG A 254 7.67 17.44 1.88
C ARG A 254 7.87 16.20 2.74
N GLY A 255 9.09 15.98 3.21
CA GLY A 255 9.47 14.82 4.00
C GLY A 255 10.97 14.58 3.99
N THR A 256 11.39 13.44 4.53
CA THR A 256 12.79 13.01 4.55
C THR A 256 12.96 11.63 3.89
N SER A 257 14.19 11.27 3.52
CA SER A 257 14.47 10.00 2.85
C SER A 257 15.56 9.22 3.56
N LEU A 258 15.19 8.02 4.04
CA LEU A 258 16.13 7.09 4.66
C LEU A 258 16.69 6.14 3.59
N PRO A 259 18.01 5.94 3.50
CA PRO A 259 18.56 4.93 2.60
C PRO A 259 18.24 3.52 3.10
N LEU A 260 18.13 2.55 2.19
CA LEU A 260 17.83 1.16 2.58
C LEU A 260 18.90 0.57 3.51
N SER A 261 20.14 1.09 3.49
CA SER A 261 21.21 0.71 4.42
C SER A 261 20.90 1.01 5.90
N GLN A 262 19.87 1.80 6.21
CA GLN A 262 19.37 2.01 7.58
C GLN A 262 18.23 1.06 7.97
N PHE A 263 17.83 0.13 7.09
CA PHE A 263 16.80 -0.87 7.36
C PHE A 263 17.42 -2.26 7.44
N TYR A 264 17.00 -3.04 8.42
CA TYR A 264 17.13 -4.48 8.35
C TYR A 264 16.05 -5.02 7.41
N VAL A 265 16.47 -5.60 6.29
CA VAL A 265 15.59 -6.21 5.29
C VAL A 265 15.27 -7.64 5.76
N ALA A 266 14.16 -7.79 6.47
CA ALA A 266 13.71 -9.04 7.03
C ALA A 266 13.05 -9.92 5.98
N ARG A 267 13.31 -11.23 6.06
CA ARG A 267 12.69 -12.27 5.23
C ARG A 267 12.06 -13.36 6.10
N PRO A 268 11.05 -14.09 5.61
CA PRO A 268 10.48 -15.22 6.34
C PRO A 268 11.56 -16.20 6.83
N GLY A 269 11.40 -16.70 8.06
CA GLY A 269 12.39 -17.53 8.76
C GLY A 269 13.31 -16.76 9.71
N VAL A 270 13.33 -15.42 9.68
CA VAL A 270 13.98 -14.62 10.71
C VAL A 270 13.25 -14.73 12.05
N SER A 271 13.99 -14.82 13.15
CA SER A 271 13.40 -14.86 14.50
C SER A 271 13.03 -13.47 15.02
N ALA A 272 12.07 -13.41 15.94
CA ALA A 272 11.74 -12.16 16.64
C ALA A 272 12.94 -11.60 17.44
N ALA A 273 13.84 -12.47 17.93
CA ALA A 273 15.07 -12.04 18.59
C ALA A 273 15.98 -11.24 17.64
N THR A 274 16.15 -11.69 16.40
CA THR A 274 16.94 -10.98 15.38
C THR A 274 16.28 -9.67 14.97
N LEU A 275 14.94 -9.63 14.85
CA LEU A 275 14.22 -8.37 14.58
C LEU A 275 14.42 -7.36 15.71
N ASN A 276 14.34 -7.80 16.97
CA ASN A 276 14.59 -6.97 18.14
C ASN A 276 16.05 -6.51 18.24
N GLN A 277 17.01 -7.36 17.87
CA GLN A 277 18.41 -6.98 17.78
C GLN A 277 18.62 -5.85 16.75
N ALA A 278 18.03 -5.97 15.56
CA ALA A 278 18.12 -4.93 14.53
C ALA A 278 17.56 -3.58 15.03
N LEU A 279 16.41 -3.61 15.69
CA LEU A 279 15.81 -2.43 16.31
C LEU A 279 16.69 -1.81 17.40
N ALA A 280 17.26 -2.65 18.28
CA ALA A 280 18.17 -2.22 19.35
C ALA A 280 19.48 -1.63 18.81
N GLN A 281 19.97 -2.11 17.66
CA GLN A 281 21.14 -1.57 16.96
C GLN A 281 20.89 -0.20 16.29
N GLY A 282 19.65 0.29 16.25
CA GLY A 282 19.32 1.55 15.58
C GLY A 282 18.80 1.40 14.15
N LEU A 283 18.65 0.18 13.62
CA LEU A 283 18.05 -0.04 12.30
C LEU A 283 16.52 0.12 12.36
N HIS A 284 15.94 0.43 11.22
CA HIS A 284 14.51 0.29 10.93
C HIS A 284 14.21 -1.13 10.46
N LEU A 285 12.92 -1.49 10.30
CA LEU A 285 12.54 -2.79 9.72
C LEU A 285 11.82 -2.60 8.39
N LEU A 286 12.28 -3.35 7.39
CA LEU A 286 11.55 -3.57 6.14
C LEU A 286 11.19 -5.06 6.06
N LEU A 287 9.91 -5.39 6.18
CA LEU A 287 9.42 -6.77 6.09
C LEU A 287 9.07 -7.07 4.63
N THR A 288 9.86 -7.94 3.97
CA THR A 288 9.57 -8.37 2.60
C THR A 288 8.32 -9.26 2.56
N PRO A 289 7.67 -9.48 1.41
CA PRO A 289 6.43 -10.23 1.34
C PRO A 289 6.59 -11.67 1.82
N GLY A 290 5.83 -12.05 2.84
CA GLY A 290 5.81 -13.40 3.42
C GLY A 290 5.14 -13.46 4.78
N ILE A 291 5.13 -14.66 5.38
CA ILE A 291 4.57 -14.92 6.70
C ILE A 291 5.73 -15.14 7.69
N TYR A 292 5.66 -14.45 8.82
CA TYR A 292 6.69 -14.42 9.86
C TYR A 292 6.09 -14.91 11.16
N HIS A 293 6.54 -16.07 11.63
CA HIS A 293 6.19 -16.57 12.95
C HIS A 293 7.07 -15.89 14.00
N VAL A 294 6.47 -15.38 15.08
CA VAL A 294 7.16 -14.68 16.16
C VAL A 294 6.80 -15.30 17.51
N ASP A 295 7.82 -15.74 18.24
CA ASP A 295 7.70 -16.40 19.55
C ASP A 295 7.72 -15.42 20.73
N GLN A 296 8.11 -14.17 20.47
CA GLN A 296 8.08 -13.05 21.41
C GLN A 296 7.71 -11.76 20.67
N PRO A 297 7.27 -10.70 21.38
CA PRO A 297 6.90 -9.45 20.73
C PRO A 297 8.08 -8.80 20.03
N ILE A 298 7.81 -8.23 18.85
CA ILE A 298 8.71 -7.25 18.24
C ILE A 298 8.57 -5.96 19.05
N GLN A 299 9.68 -5.46 19.60
CA GLN A 299 9.74 -4.36 20.57
C GLN A 299 10.28 -3.08 19.89
N VAL A 300 9.39 -2.15 19.55
CA VAL A 300 9.76 -0.90 18.88
C VAL A 300 9.91 0.23 19.90
N ASN A 301 11.04 0.25 20.60
CA ASN A 301 11.26 1.18 21.72
C ASN A 301 12.01 2.46 21.36
N ARG A 302 12.38 2.65 20.08
CA ARG A 302 13.14 3.83 19.61
C ARG A 302 12.23 4.79 18.86
N ALA A 303 12.17 6.03 19.33
CA ALA A 303 11.44 7.10 18.65
C ALA A 303 11.88 7.24 17.18
N GLY A 304 10.91 7.51 16.30
CA GLY A 304 11.16 7.66 14.85
C GLY A 304 11.44 6.35 14.11
N THR A 305 11.30 5.19 14.75
CA THR A 305 11.46 3.89 14.07
C THR A 305 10.36 3.68 13.02
N VAL A 306 10.77 3.28 11.82
CA VAL A 306 9.89 2.81 10.75
C VAL A 306 9.89 1.28 10.74
N VAL A 307 8.70 0.70 10.74
CA VAL A 307 8.45 -0.71 10.43
C VAL A 307 7.53 -0.72 9.21
N LEU A 308 8.08 -1.04 8.03
CA LEU A 308 7.38 -1.01 6.76
C LEU A 308 7.23 -2.43 6.21
N GLY A 309 6.00 -2.85 5.94
CA GLY A 309 5.70 -4.13 5.29
C GLY A 309 5.47 -3.96 3.78
N LEU A 310 5.98 -4.91 2.99
CA LEU A 310 5.74 -5.00 1.56
C LEU A 310 4.85 -6.22 1.26
N GLY A 311 3.97 -6.12 0.25
CA GLY A 311 3.21 -7.27 -0.25
C GLY A 311 2.44 -8.04 0.82
N TYR A 312 1.81 -7.34 1.77
CA TYR A 312 1.07 -7.95 2.88
C TYR A 312 1.90 -8.89 3.76
N ALA A 313 3.16 -8.50 4.06
CA ALA A 313 3.96 -9.12 5.11
C ALA A 313 3.11 -9.33 6.38
N THR A 314 3.02 -10.58 6.83
CA THR A 314 2.11 -11.01 7.88
C THR A 314 2.92 -11.54 9.06
N LEU A 315 2.73 -10.96 10.23
CA LEU A 315 3.33 -11.44 11.47
C LEU A 315 2.30 -12.31 12.21
N VAL A 316 2.68 -13.53 12.57
CA VAL A 316 1.84 -14.52 13.27
C VAL A 316 2.45 -14.78 14.64
N PRO A 317 1.73 -14.50 15.74
CA PRO A 317 2.23 -14.79 17.08
C PRO A 317 2.14 -16.28 17.36
N ASP A 318 3.26 -16.86 17.78
CA ASP A 318 3.29 -18.19 18.36
C ASP A 318 2.97 -18.12 19.86
N ASN A 319 2.45 -19.21 20.40
CA ASN A 319 2.25 -19.39 21.85
C ASN A 319 1.42 -18.28 22.54
N GLY A 320 0.55 -17.60 21.80
CA GLY A 320 -0.29 -16.52 22.32
C GLY A 320 0.46 -15.22 22.65
N THR A 321 1.67 -15.04 22.13
CA THR A 321 2.44 -13.82 22.37
C THR A 321 1.81 -12.58 21.73
N THR A 322 2.13 -11.40 22.25
CA THR A 322 1.84 -10.15 21.53
C THR A 322 2.73 -10.07 20.30
N VAL A 323 2.18 -9.73 19.13
CA VAL A 323 2.97 -9.62 17.89
C VAL A 323 3.94 -8.43 17.92
N LEU A 324 3.44 -7.25 18.27
CA LEU A 324 4.15 -5.98 18.20
C LEU A 324 3.82 -5.14 19.43
N LYS A 325 4.85 -4.58 20.06
CA LYS A 325 4.75 -3.60 21.15
C LYS A 325 5.52 -2.35 20.73
N VAL A 326 4.86 -1.20 20.84
CA VAL A 326 5.38 0.14 20.48
C VAL A 326 5.27 1.03 21.71
#